data_AF-A0A2V5VGZ9-F1
#
_entry.id   AF-A0A2V5VGZ9-F1
#
_cell.length_a   1.000
_cell.length_b   1.000
_cell.length_c   1.000
_cell.angle_alpha   90.00
_cell.angle_beta   90.00
_cell.angle_gamma   90.00
#
_symmetry.space_group_name_H-M   'P 1'
#
loop_
_entity.id
_entity.type
_entity.pdbx_description
1 polymer ?
#
loop_
_entity_poly.entity_id
_entity_poly.type
_entity_poly.pdbx_seq_one_letter_code
_entity_poly.pdbx_strand_id
1 'polypeptide(L)'
;MTSRYLRILVVLVSAALIASGVAPYDRTTWWLEIFPVLIAGPVLVLTARRFPLTPLTYTLLAVHALVLIIGGHYTYARVPLGFWVQHLLGLARNDYDRLGHFVQGFVPAILIREILLRTSPLRPGRWLFVLVTASCLAFSACYEFFEWWSALAGGHAADAFLGTQGDVWDTQWDMFSALIGAITHQCRRSQAGRHGRPAPSPHATGPRGRSVALAKRESRFRREWTNGRPAGAPPGGGGREAPRSSNRLLRPQCEGMEERGRQQSLLQGSRARSRPSGRDGSERRAQGH
;
A
#
# COMPACT_ATOMS: atom_id res chain seq x y z
N MET A 1 -5.89 6.58 -24.03
CA MET A 1 -6.82 7.51 -23.34
C MET A 1 -6.74 8.85 -24.02
N THR A 2 -7.87 9.50 -24.32
CA THR A 2 -7.84 10.81 -24.98
C THR A 2 -7.41 11.88 -23.99
N SER A 3 -6.52 12.80 -24.41
CA SER A 3 -6.12 13.95 -23.59
C SER A 3 -7.32 14.80 -23.12
N ARG A 4 -8.43 14.77 -23.87
CA ARG A 4 -9.70 15.42 -23.51
C ARG A 4 -10.30 14.85 -22.22
N TYR A 5 -10.36 13.53 -22.06
CA TYR A 5 -10.96 12.90 -20.89
C TYR A 5 -10.26 13.28 -19.57
N LEU A 6 -8.93 13.20 -19.53
CA LEU A 6 -8.17 13.56 -18.32
C LEU A 6 -8.33 15.06 -17.98
N ARG A 7 -8.38 15.93 -18.99
CA ARG A 7 -8.64 17.36 -18.79
C ARG A 7 -10.02 17.60 -18.18
N ILE A 8 -11.04 16.87 -18.62
CA ILE A 8 -12.40 16.98 -18.04
C ILE A 8 -12.36 16.62 -16.55
N LEU A 9 -11.73 15.51 -16.17
CA LEU A 9 -11.63 15.14 -14.75
C LEU A 9 -10.90 16.18 -13.92
N VAL A 10 -9.77 16.71 -14.42
CA VAL A 10 -9.01 17.76 -13.74
C VAL A 10 -9.88 19.01 -13.57
N VAL A 11 -10.54 19.48 -14.63
CA VAL A 11 -11.40 20.65 -14.57
C VAL A 11 -12.54 20.46 -13.58
N LEU A 12 -13.20 19.29 -13.57
CA LEU A 12 -14.30 18.99 -12.65
C LEU A 12 -13.83 19.02 -11.19
N VAL A 13 -12.72 18.33 -10.88
CA VAL A 13 -12.18 18.28 -9.51
C VAL A 13 -11.69 19.67 -9.08
N SER A 14 -10.98 20.39 -9.95
CA SER A 14 -10.53 21.76 -9.66
C SER A 14 -11.69 22.73 -9.46
N ALA A 15 -12.74 22.64 -10.26
CA ALA A 15 -13.93 23.48 -10.09
C ALA A 15 -14.64 23.18 -8.77
N ALA A 16 -14.80 21.91 -8.41
CA ALA A 16 -15.37 21.51 -7.12
C ALA A 16 -14.52 21.99 -5.94
N LEU A 17 -13.19 21.89 -6.05
CA LEU A 17 -12.24 22.34 -5.03
C LEU A 17 -12.29 23.86 -4.82
N ILE A 18 -12.37 24.63 -5.91
CA ILE A 18 -12.50 26.09 -5.83
C ILE A 18 -13.84 26.47 -5.22
N ALA A 19 -14.93 25.83 -5.68
CA ALA A 19 -16.28 26.10 -5.17
C ALA A 19 -16.40 25.78 -3.68
N SER A 20 -15.83 24.66 -3.20
CA SER A 20 -15.89 24.29 -1.79
C SER A 20 -15.15 25.28 -0.88
N GLY A 21 -14.14 25.98 -1.41
CA GLY A 21 -13.33 26.94 -0.66
C GLY A 21 -13.94 28.34 -0.50
N VAL A 22 -15.04 28.67 -1.21
CA VAL A 22 -15.64 30.01 -1.16
C VAL A 22 -16.24 30.33 0.23
N ALA A 23 -16.78 29.32 0.91
CA ALA A 23 -17.30 29.44 2.27
C ALA A 23 -17.43 28.04 2.92
N PRO A 24 -16.33 27.34 3.24
CA PRO A 24 -16.42 26.08 3.97
C PRO A 24 -16.92 26.33 5.39
N TYR A 25 -17.57 25.32 5.98
CA TYR A 25 -18.12 25.39 7.33
C TYR A 25 -17.04 25.66 8.38
N ASP A 26 -15.92 24.96 8.28
CA ASP A 26 -14.70 25.25 9.04
C ASP A 26 -13.49 25.26 8.10
N ARG A 27 -12.69 26.33 8.15
CA ARG A 27 -11.54 26.49 7.24
C ARG A 27 -10.36 25.59 7.58
N THR A 28 -10.16 25.26 8.86
CA THR A 28 -9.06 24.41 9.29
C THR A 28 -9.33 22.98 8.84
N THR A 29 -10.52 22.46 9.16
CA THR A 29 -11.01 21.16 8.67
C THR A 29 -10.97 21.11 7.15
N TRP A 30 -11.44 22.15 6.45
CA TRP A 30 -11.38 22.17 4.98
C TRP A 30 -9.97 21.93 4.44
N TRP A 31 -8.95 22.63 4.97
CA TRP A 31 -7.57 22.44 4.55
C TRP A 31 -7.05 21.02 4.83
N LEU A 32 -7.34 20.47 6.00
CA LEU A 32 -6.92 19.13 6.40
C LEU A 32 -7.53 18.06 5.48
N GLU A 33 -8.82 18.19 5.18
CA GLU A 33 -9.58 17.25 4.34
C GLU A 33 -9.17 17.27 2.86
N ILE A 34 -8.89 18.46 2.30
CA ILE A 34 -8.49 18.56 0.88
C ILE A 34 -7.00 18.27 0.66
N PHE A 35 -6.19 18.23 1.72
CA PHE A 35 -4.74 18.07 1.63
C PHE A 35 -4.32 16.84 0.78
N PRO A 36 -4.94 15.66 0.95
CA PRO A 36 -4.65 14.52 0.07
C PRO A 36 -4.92 14.80 -1.41
N VAL A 37 -5.97 15.57 -1.73
CA VAL A 37 -6.32 15.96 -3.11
C VAL A 37 -5.28 16.90 -3.70
N LEU A 38 -4.79 17.85 -2.90
CA LEU A 38 -3.75 18.81 -3.30
C LEU A 38 -2.42 18.14 -3.62
N ILE A 39 -2.12 17.01 -2.99
CA ILE A 39 -0.92 16.20 -3.30
C ILE A 39 -1.18 15.25 -4.48
N ALA A 40 -2.27 14.47 -4.41
CA ALA A 40 -2.53 13.42 -5.39
C ALA A 40 -2.81 13.99 -6.78
N GLY A 41 -3.54 15.09 -6.89
CA GLY A 41 -3.89 15.74 -8.17
C GLY A 41 -2.66 16.06 -9.04
N PRO A 42 -1.71 16.87 -8.55
CA PRO A 42 -0.47 17.16 -9.26
C PRO A 42 0.35 15.90 -9.60
N VAL A 43 0.50 14.96 -8.67
CA VAL A 43 1.23 13.70 -8.92
C VAL A 43 0.61 12.93 -10.08
N LEU A 44 -0.72 12.82 -10.12
CA LEU A 44 -1.44 12.14 -11.21
C LEU A 44 -1.26 12.84 -12.56
N VAL A 45 -1.29 14.17 -12.58
CA VAL A 45 -1.08 14.96 -13.82
C VAL A 45 0.35 14.81 -14.33
N LEU A 46 1.35 14.93 -13.46
CA LEU A 46 2.77 14.81 -13.80
C LEU A 46 3.15 13.41 -14.29
N THR A 47 2.52 12.38 -13.72
CA THR A 47 2.78 10.98 -14.08
C THR A 47 1.94 10.49 -15.26
N ALA A 48 0.87 11.18 -15.66
CA ALA A 48 -0.09 10.72 -16.66
C ALA A 48 0.51 10.32 -18.02
N ARG A 49 1.64 10.91 -18.43
CA ARG A 49 2.33 10.54 -19.69
C ARG A 49 3.31 9.37 -19.53
N ARG A 50 3.99 9.27 -18.37
CA ARG A 50 5.02 8.26 -18.12
C ARG A 50 4.43 6.96 -17.60
N PHE A 51 3.38 7.06 -16.78
CA PHE A 51 2.69 5.94 -16.17
C PHE A 51 1.17 6.18 -16.21
N PRO A 52 0.53 6.03 -17.39
CA PRO A 52 -0.91 6.23 -17.52
C PRO A 52 -1.66 5.14 -16.74
N LEU A 53 -2.44 5.56 -15.75
CA LEU A 53 -3.37 4.67 -15.04
C LEU A 53 -4.58 4.33 -15.92
N THR A 54 -5.36 3.32 -15.54
CA THR A 54 -6.59 2.98 -16.26
C THR A 54 -7.64 4.10 -16.12
N PRO A 55 -8.55 4.26 -17.11
CA PRO A 55 -9.67 5.20 -16.99
C PRO A 55 -10.50 4.97 -15.73
N LEU A 56 -10.73 3.70 -15.37
CA LEU A 56 -11.44 3.35 -14.15
C LEU A 56 -10.76 3.93 -12.90
N THR A 57 -9.44 3.76 -12.79
CA THR A 57 -8.65 4.29 -11.66
C THR A 57 -8.72 5.81 -11.61
N TYR A 58 -8.57 6.50 -12.74
CA TYR A 58 -8.70 7.97 -12.78
C TYR A 58 -10.11 8.45 -12.40
N THR A 59 -11.17 7.83 -12.93
CA THR A 59 -12.55 8.19 -12.55
C THR A 59 -12.76 7.99 -11.06
N LEU A 60 -12.32 6.87 -10.50
CA LEU A 60 -12.56 6.57 -9.08
C LEU A 60 -11.72 7.44 -8.15
N LEU A 61 -10.50 7.81 -8.53
CA LEU A 61 -9.71 8.81 -7.82
C LEU A 61 -10.37 10.19 -7.86
N ALA A 62 -10.95 10.57 -9.00
CA ALA A 62 -11.71 11.82 -9.09
C ALA A 62 -12.97 11.78 -8.20
N VAL A 63 -13.71 10.67 -8.19
CA VAL A 63 -14.86 10.48 -7.29
C VAL A 63 -14.43 10.55 -5.82
N HIS A 64 -13.34 9.88 -5.45
CA HIS A 64 -12.81 9.94 -4.09
C HIS A 64 -12.39 11.35 -3.69
N ALA A 65 -11.76 12.11 -4.60
CA ALA A 65 -11.43 13.51 -4.37
C ALA A 65 -12.70 14.36 -4.15
N LEU A 66 -13.79 14.09 -4.87
CA LEU A 66 -15.07 14.79 -4.65
C LEU A 66 -15.67 14.47 -3.27
N VAL A 67 -15.55 13.23 -2.79
CA VAL A 67 -15.97 12.85 -1.43
C VAL A 67 -15.21 13.69 -0.38
N LEU A 68 -13.88 13.77 -0.49
CA LEU A 68 -13.05 14.59 0.40
C LEU A 68 -13.41 16.09 0.31
N ILE A 69 -13.62 16.61 -0.90
CA ILE A 69 -13.98 18.02 -1.14
C ILE A 69 -15.33 18.38 -0.51
N ILE A 70 -16.33 17.50 -0.64
CA ILE A 70 -17.65 17.68 -0.04
C ILE A 70 -17.55 17.61 1.48
N GLY A 71 -16.82 16.62 2.00
CA GLY A 71 -16.53 16.46 3.42
C GLY A 71 -15.85 17.70 4.00
N GLY A 72 -14.79 18.21 3.37
CA GLY A 72 -14.13 19.44 3.79
C GLY A 72 -15.00 20.69 3.70
N HIS A 73 -15.92 20.77 2.72
CA HIS A 73 -16.83 21.92 2.61
C HIS A 73 -17.80 22.00 3.80
N TYR A 74 -18.43 20.88 4.16
CA TYR A 74 -19.45 20.85 5.21
C TYR A 74 -18.88 20.57 6.60
N THR A 75 -17.69 19.98 6.69
CA THR A 75 -17.26 19.02 7.72
C THR A 75 -18.05 17.71 7.67
N TYR A 76 -17.38 16.60 7.93
CA TYR A 76 -17.93 15.26 7.75
C TYR A 76 -19.23 15.02 8.53
N ALA A 77 -19.29 15.47 9.78
CA ALA A 77 -20.47 15.38 10.65
C ALA A 77 -21.71 16.13 10.10
N ARG A 78 -21.56 16.97 9.06
CA ARG A 78 -22.61 17.84 8.53
C ARG A 78 -22.96 17.56 7.08
N VAL A 79 -22.33 16.59 6.44
CA VAL A 79 -22.64 16.28 5.04
C VAL A 79 -24.07 15.74 4.92
N PRO A 80 -24.93 16.33 4.06
CA PRO A 80 -26.34 15.92 3.93
C PRO A 80 -26.57 14.44 3.65
N LEU A 81 -25.70 13.83 2.84
CA LEU A 81 -25.78 12.40 2.53
C LEU A 81 -25.69 11.52 3.77
N GLY A 82 -24.86 11.90 4.74
CA GLY A 82 -24.70 11.16 5.98
C GLY A 82 -25.95 11.20 6.85
N PHE A 83 -26.66 12.34 6.90
CA PHE A 83 -27.96 12.43 7.57
C PHE A 83 -29.04 11.58 6.89
N TRP A 84 -29.02 11.45 5.56
CA TRP A 84 -29.97 10.57 4.86
C TRP A 84 -29.75 9.11 5.23
N VAL A 85 -28.49 8.65 5.24
CA VAL A 85 -28.14 7.29 5.67
C VAL A 85 -28.47 7.07 7.14
N GLN A 86 -28.17 8.06 7.99
CA GLN A 86 -28.52 8.04 9.40
C GLN A 86 -30.02 7.82 9.61
N HIS A 87 -30.86 8.58 8.90
CA HIS A 87 -32.31 8.46 9.02
C HIS A 87 -32.85 7.14 8.46
N LEU A 88 -32.35 6.69 7.31
CA LEU A 88 -32.77 5.44 6.66
C LEU A 88 -32.44 4.20 7.50
N LEU A 89 -31.31 4.21 8.21
CA LEU A 89 -30.82 3.08 8.99
C LEU A 89 -31.03 3.24 10.50
N GLY A 90 -31.60 4.35 10.96
CA GLY A 90 -31.82 4.65 12.38
C GLY A 90 -30.52 4.77 13.18
N LEU A 91 -29.45 5.31 12.57
CA LEU A 91 -28.13 5.42 13.22
C LEU A 91 -28.13 6.56 14.26
N ALA A 92 -27.30 6.39 15.28
CA ALA A 92 -27.18 7.38 16.36
C ALA A 92 -26.52 8.69 15.89
N ARG A 93 -25.70 8.65 14.84
CA ARG A 93 -24.93 9.78 14.33
C ARG A 93 -24.82 9.81 12.80
N ASN A 94 -24.25 10.88 12.27
CA ASN A 94 -23.91 11.00 10.87
C ASN A 94 -22.62 10.20 10.57
N ASP A 95 -22.76 9.10 9.84
CA ASP A 95 -21.66 8.18 9.50
C ASP A 95 -21.03 8.47 8.12
N TYR A 96 -21.02 9.74 7.67
CA TYR A 96 -20.34 10.11 6.43
C TYR A 96 -18.83 9.77 6.46
N ASP A 97 -18.22 9.81 7.64
CA ASP A 97 -16.82 9.48 7.82
C ASP A 97 -16.47 8.04 7.46
N ARG A 98 -17.25 7.11 8.00
CA ARG A 98 -17.15 5.69 7.68
C ARG A 98 -17.35 5.42 6.18
N LEU A 99 -18.19 6.21 5.50
CA LEU A 99 -18.29 6.16 4.04
C LEU A 99 -17.00 6.67 3.36
N GLY A 100 -16.46 7.80 3.81
CA GLY A 100 -15.15 8.31 3.38
C GLY A 100 -14.05 7.25 3.52
N HIS A 101 -13.96 6.62 4.68
CA HIS A 101 -13.01 5.54 4.96
C HIS A 101 -13.25 4.28 4.13
N PHE A 102 -14.51 3.88 3.89
CA PHE A 102 -14.80 2.81 2.94
C PHE A 102 -14.27 3.12 1.54
N VAL A 103 -14.47 4.35 1.04
CA VAL A 103 -13.95 4.78 -0.27
C VAL A 103 -12.41 4.85 -0.23
N GLN A 104 -11.81 5.31 0.87
CA GLN A 104 -10.37 5.28 1.13
C GLN A 104 -9.78 3.87 1.16
N GLY A 105 -10.56 2.85 1.52
CA GLY A 105 -10.18 1.46 1.33
C GLY A 105 -10.31 1.01 -0.13
N PHE A 106 -11.46 1.27 -0.73
CA PHE A 106 -11.87 0.72 -2.01
C PHE A 106 -11.06 1.29 -3.19
N VAL A 107 -10.89 2.61 -3.26
CA VAL A 107 -10.27 3.29 -4.41
C VAL A 107 -8.75 3.13 -4.40
N PRO A 108 -8.03 3.40 -3.29
CA PRO A 108 -6.62 3.05 -3.14
C PRO A 108 -6.32 1.57 -3.42
N ALA A 109 -7.19 0.63 -3.07
CA ALA A 109 -6.97 -0.79 -3.41
C ALA A 109 -6.86 -1.02 -4.92
N ILE A 110 -7.58 -0.26 -5.75
CA ILE A 110 -7.48 -0.31 -7.21
C ILE A 110 -6.14 0.24 -7.67
N LEU A 111 -5.79 1.42 -7.17
CA LEU A 111 -4.54 2.12 -7.52
C LEU A 111 -3.32 1.29 -7.14
N ILE A 112 -3.23 0.86 -5.88
CA ILE A 112 -2.10 0.09 -5.34
C ILE A 112 -1.97 -1.23 -6.10
N ARG A 113 -3.09 -1.92 -6.37
CA ARG A 113 -3.07 -3.14 -7.17
C ARG A 113 -2.53 -2.90 -8.57
N GLU A 114 -2.99 -1.83 -9.24
CA GLU A 114 -2.54 -1.46 -10.57
C GLU A 114 -1.04 -1.15 -10.61
N ILE A 115 -0.54 -0.40 -9.62
CA ILE A 115 0.88 -0.10 -9.45
C ILE A 115 1.66 -1.40 -9.26
N LEU A 116 1.32 -2.20 -8.23
CA LEU A 116 2.04 -3.42 -7.90
C LEU A 116 2.10 -4.42 -9.05
N LEU A 117 1.00 -4.58 -9.80
CA LEU A 117 0.99 -5.49 -10.96
C LEU A 117 1.86 -5.01 -12.13
N ARG A 118 2.15 -3.71 -12.22
CA ARG A 118 2.92 -3.12 -13.33
C ARG A 118 4.37 -2.84 -12.97
N THR A 119 4.69 -2.68 -11.70
CA THR A 119 6.03 -2.27 -11.24
C THR A 119 6.76 -3.35 -10.42
N SER A 120 6.11 -4.48 -10.13
CA SER A 120 6.69 -5.55 -9.31
C SER A 120 6.55 -6.92 -9.99
N PRO A 121 7.30 -7.95 -9.56
CA PRO A 121 7.14 -9.32 -10.06
C PRO A 121 5.87 -10.03 -9.54
N LEU A 122 5.03 -9.36 -8.74
CA LEU A 122 3.81 -9.93 -8.19
C LEU A 122 2.85 -10.35 -9.29
N ARG A 123 2.21 -11.50 -9.06
CA ARG A 123 1.15 -12.02 -9.92
C ARG A 123 -0.19 -11.95 -9.21
N PRO A 124 -1.32 -11.94 -9.95
CA PRO A 124 -2.63 -12.13 -9.37
C PRO A 124 -2.65 -13.40 -8.49
N GLY A 125 -2.98 -13.23 -7.20
CA GLY A 125 -2.97 -14.31 -6.22
C GLY A 125 -3.12 -13.81 -4.79
N ARG A 126 -2.98 -14.73 -3.84
CA ARG A 126 -3.19 -14.48 -2.39
C ARG A 126 -2.22 -13.42 -1.85
N TRP A 127 -0.97 -13.42 -2.28
CA TRP A 127 0.01 -12.43 -1.82
C TRP A 127 -0.28 -11.02 -2.30
N LEU A 128 -0.66 -10.84 -3.57
CA LEU A 128 -1.14 -9.54 -4.04
C LEU A 128 -2.41 -9.11 -3.30
N PHE A 129 -3.30 -10.05 -2.97
CA PHE A 129 -4.47 -9.75 -2.16
C PHE A 129 -4.09 -9.15 -0.81
N VAL A 130 -3.25 -9.87 -0.05
CA VAL A 130 -2.80 -9.47 1.28
C VAL A 130 -2.05 -8.14 1.24
N LEU A 131 -1.09 -7.97 0.32
CA LEU A 131 -0.27 -6.77 0.25
C LEU A 131 -1.10 -5.53 -0.07
N VAL A 132 -2.01 -5.59 -1.03
CA VAL A 132 -2.89 -4.46 -1.35
C VAL A 132 -3.78 -4.11 -0.17
N THR A 133 -4.43 -5.11 0.45
CA THR A 133 -5.31 -4.87 1.60
C THR A 133 -4.54 -4.30 2.79
N ALA A 134 -3.37 -4.86 3.09
CA ALA A 134 -2.50 -4.36 4.16
C ALA A 134 -2.01 -2.93 3.88
N SER A 135 -1.65 -2.61 2.64
CA SER A 135 -1.28 -1.24 2.26
C SER A 135 -2.44 -0.26 2.44
N CYS A 136 -3.68 -0.63 2.09
CA CYS A 136 -4.84 0.23 2.32
C CYS A 136 -5.08 0.48 3.81
N LEU A 137 -4.98 -0.57 4.62
CA LEU A 137 -5.11 -0.43 6.08
C LEU A 137 -3.99 0.44 6.67
N ALA A 138 -2.76 0.28 6.18
CA ALA A 138 -1.63 1.11 6.60
C ALA A 138 -1.84 2.59 6.21
N PHE A 139 -2.36 2.88 5.01
CA PHE A 139 -2.73 4.23 4.62
C PHE A 139 -3.82 4.80 5.53
N SER A 140 -4.84 4.00 5.87
CA SER A 140 -5.88 4.43 6.81
C SER A 140 -5.29 4.75 8.17
N ALA A 141 -4.46 3.86 8.75
CA ALA A 141 -3.82 4.11 10.03
C ALA A 141 -2.93 5.37 10.01
N CYS A 142 -2.23 5.64 8.91
CA CYS A 142 -1.49 6.89 8.77
C CYS A 142 -2.40 8.13 8.77
N TYR A 143 -3.57 8.05 8.13
CA TYR A 143 -4.55 9.14 8.14
C TYR A 143 -5.03 9.42 9.57
N GLU A 144 -5.46 8.39 10.30
CA GLU A 144 -5.86 8.50 11.72
C GLU A 144 -4.77 9.13 12.60
N PHE A 145 -3.50 8.79 12.35
CA PHE A 145 -2.39 9.43 13.07
C PHE A 145 -2.27 10.92 12.76
N PHE A 146 -2.53 11.34 11.52
CA PHE A 146 -2.58 12.76 11.19
C PHE A 146 -3.72 13.47 11.89
N GLU A 147 -4.90 12.84 11.98
CA GLU A 147 -6.05 13.39 12.72
C GLU A 147 -5.73 13.55 14.20
N TRP A 148 -5.23 12.48 14.82
CA TRP A 148 -4.81 12.51 16.22
C TRP A 148 -3.73 13.58 16.49
N TRP A 149 -2.69 13.67 15.66
CA TRP A 149 -1.66 14.70 15.81
C TRP A 149 -2.19 16.11 15.59
N SER A 150 -3.10 16.30 14.64
CA SER A 150 -3.72 17.60 14.41
C SER A 150 -4.56 18.07 15.61
N ALA A 151 -5.25 17.14 16.27
CA ALA A 151 -6.01 17.41 17.49
C ALA A 151 -5.12 17.83 18.65
N LEU A 152 -4.02 17.10 18.85
CA LEU A 152 -3.02 17.44 19.86
C LEU A 152 -2.38 18.81 19.61
N ALA A 153 -2.18 19.19 18.34
CA ALA A 153 -1.58 20.47 17.97
C ALA A 153 -2.58 21.65 18.00
N GLY A 154 -3.85 21.41 17.66
CA GLY A 154 -4.87 22.46 17.47
C GLY A 154 -5.81 22.71 18.65
N GLY A 155 -5.81 21.86 19.69
CA GLY A 155 -6.76 21.94 20.79
C GLY A 155 -8.23 21.85 20.30
N HIS A 156 -9.15 22.56 20.95
CA HIS A 156 -10.60 22.51 20.63
C HIS A 156 -10.97 22.86 19.18
N ALA A 157 -10.12 23.59 18.46
CA ALA A 157 -10.38 23.94 17.05
C ALA A 157 -10.17 22.75 16.10
N ALA A 158 -9.41 21.72 16.51
CA ALA A 158 -9.14 20.52 15.72
C ALA A 158 -10.07 19.33 16.07
N ASP A 159 -10.85 19.43 17.15
CA ASP A 159 -11.85 18.39 17.51
C ASP A 159 -12.91 18.20 16.40
N ALA A 160 -13.21 19.24 15.64
CA ALA A 160 -14.15 19.17 14.52
C ALA A 160 -13.63 18.38 13.32
N PHE A 161 -12.30 18.30 13.15
CA PHE A 161 -11.67 17.42 12.16
C PHE A 161 -11.70 15.97 12.62
N LEU A 162 -11.62 15.71 13.93
CA LEU A 162 -11.66 14.34 14.46
C LEU A 162 -12.97 13.59 14.19
N GLY A 163 -14.06 14.26 13.80
CA GLY A 163 -15.29 13.59 13.34
C GLY A 163 -16.08 12.76 14.36
N THR A 164 -15.53 12.50 15.56
CA THR A 164 -16.00 11.47 16.51
C THR A 164 -17.46 11.54 16.89
N GLN A 165 -18.04 12.75 16.99
CA GLN A 165 -19.41 12.94 17.49
C GLN A 165 -19.65 12.24 18.84
N GLY A 166 -18.61 12.11 19.67
CA GLY A 166 -18.65 11.40 20.96
C GLY A 166 -18.43 9.89 20.91
N ASP A 167 -18.12 9.32 19.73
CA ASP A 167 -17.78 7.91 19.57
C ASP A 167 -16.29 7.66 19.92
N VAL A 168 -16.04 6.96 21.04
CA VAL A 168 -14.67 6.63 21.48
C VAL A 168 -14.00 5.60 20.56
N TRP A 169 -14.79 4.88 19.74
CA TRP A 169 -14.31 3.85 18.84
C TRP A 169 -14.22 4.30 17.37
N ASP A 170 -14.32 5.61 17.11
CA ASP A 170 -14.41 6.18 15.75
C ASP A 170 -13.26 5.69 14.87
N THR A 171 -12.02 6.00 15.25
CA THR A 171 -10.78 5.55 14.58
C THR A 171 -10.75 4.05 14.28
N GLN A 172 -11.23 3.19 15.20
CA GLN A 172 -11.28 1.74 14.94
C GLN A 172 -12.33 1.38 13.88
N TRP A 173 -13.51 2.02 13.93
CA TRP A 173 -14.55 1.86 12.92
C TRP A 173 -14.12 2.39 11.56
N ASP A 174 -13.33 3.46 11.52
CA ASP A 174 -12.83 4.08 10.30
C ASP A 174 -11.79 3.19 9.62
N MET A 175 -10.80 2.71 10.38
CA MET A 175 -9.86 1.69 9.89
C MET A 175 -10.58 0.40 9.45
N PHE A 176 -11.61 -0.03 10.18
CA PHE A 176 -12.40 -1.21 9.81
C PHE A 176 -13.21 -0.99 8.52
N SER A 177 -13.80 0.19 8.35
CA SER A 177 -14.52 0.58 7.14
C SER A 177 -13.59 0.60 5.93
N ALA A 178 -12.37 1.13 6.09
CA ALA A 178 -11.33 1.08 5.07
C ALA A 178 -10.90 -0.36 4.74
N LEU A 179 -10.77 -1.23 5.75
CA LEU A 179 -10.49 -2.65 5.53
C LEU A 179 -11.59 -3.33 4.70
N ILE A 180 -12.86 -3.10 5.01
CA ILE A 180 -14.01 -3.63 4.25
C ILE A 180 -13.97 -3.12 2.81
N GLY A 181 -13.74 -1.81 2.60
CA GLY A 181 -13.61 -1.21 1.27
C GLY A 181 -12.54 -1.89 0.42
N ALA A 182 -11.35 -2.10 0.99
CA ALA A 182 -10.24 -2.76 0.31
C ALA A 182 -10.57 -4.22 -0.05
N ILE A 183 -11.14 -4.99 0.88
CA ILE A 183 -11.55 -6.38 0.64
C ILE A 183 -12.63 -6.46 -0.44
N THR A 184 -13.60 -5.54 -0.42
CA THR A 184 -14.73 -5.51 -1.36
C THR A 184 -14.25 -5.37 -2.80
N HIS A 185 -13.31 -4.45 -3.07
CA HIS A 185 -12.70 -4.33 -4.38
C HIS A 185 -11.97 -5.62 -4.80
N GLN A 186 -11.20 -6.21 -3.88
CA GLN A 186 -10.35 -7.36 -4.16
C GLN A 186 -11.15 -8.65 -4.42
N CYS A 187 -12.30 -8.82 -3.75
CA CYS A 187 -13.22 -9.95 -3.93
C CYS A 187 -13.92 -9.92 -5.30
N ARG A 188 -14.37 -8.74 -5.77
CA ARG A 188 -14.99 -8.57 -7.11
C ARG A 188 -14.09 -9.08 -8.23
N ARG A 189 -12.77 -8.95 -8.10
CA ARG A 189 -11.78 -9.39 -9.10
C ARG A 189 -11.31 -10.84 -8.94
N SER A 190 -11.37 -11.40 -7.73
CA SER A 190 -10.98 -12.80 -7.47
C SER A 190 -11.93 -13.81 -8.14
N GLN A 191 -13.18 -13.42 -8.38
CA GLN A 191 -14.17 -14.23 -9.10
C GLN A 191 -13.91 -14.22 -10.62
N ALA A 192 -13.54 -13.08 -11.20
CA ALA A 192 -13.25 -12.95 -12.63
C ALA A 192 -12.05 -13.82 -13.09
N GLY A 193 -11.06 -14.04 -12.21
CA GLY A 193 -9.92 -14.91 -12.50
C GLY A 193 -10.20 -16.41 -12.42
N ARG A 194 -11.35 -16.83 -11.86
CA ARG A 194 -11.75 -18.25 -11.78
C ARG A 194 -12.48 -18.71 -13.03
N HIS A 195 -13.18 -17.83 -13.74
CA HIS A 195 -13.91 -18.18 -14.98
C HIS A 195 -13.03 -18.26 -16.24
N GLY A 196 -11.76 -17.82 -16.17
CA GLY A 196 -10.84 -17.83 -17.31
C GLY A 196 -9.80 -18.96 -17.33
N ARG A 197 -9.88 -19.94 -16.42
CA ARG A 197 -8.99 -21.11 -16.48
C ARG A 197 -9.65 -22.19 -17.35
N PRO A 198 -9.20 -22.44 -18.59
CA PRO A 198 -9.61 -23.64 -19.30
C PRO A 198 -9.17 -24.85 -18.48
N ALA A 199 -10.03 -25.87 -18.42
CA ALA A 199 -9.71 -27.14 -17.78
C ALA A 199 -8.35 -27.64 -18.32
N PRO A 200 -7.45 -28.18 -17.46
CA PRO A 200 -6.21 -28.75 -17.94
C PRO A 200 -6.53 -29.84 -18.97
N SER A 201 -6.06 -29.66 -20.20
CA SER A 201 -6.20 -30.66 -21.25
C SER A 201 -5.55 -31.97 -20.77
N PRO A 202 -6.21 -33.13 -20.91
CA PRO A 202 -5.72 -34.41 -20.37
C PRO A 202 -4.40 -34.92 -20.98
N HIS A 203 -3.81 -34.21 -21.95
CA HIS A 203 -2.64 -34.68 -22.71
C HIS A 203 -1.28 -34.04 -22.37
N ALA A 204 -1.15 -33.25 -21.30
CA ALA A 204 0.10 -32.53 -21.01
C ALA A 204 0.68 -32.80 -19.62
N THR A 205 0.87 -34.07 -19.24
CA THR A 205 1.64 -34.43 -18.02
C THR A 205 2.66 -35.52 -18.31
N GLY A 206 3.72 -35.15 -19.04
CA GLY A 206 4.99 -35.85 -19.01
C GLY A 206 5.99 -35.11 -18.11
N PRO A 207 6.72 -35.76 -17.19
CA PRO A 207 7.65 -35.12 -16.26
C PRO A 207 8.77 -34.30 -16.95
N ARG A 208 9.07 -34.59 -18.23
CA ARG A 208 10.07 -33.84 -19.02
C ARG A 208 9.61 -32.44 -19.45
N GLY A 209 8.30 -32.20 -19.61
CA GLY A 209 7.80 -30.91 -20.12
C GLY A 209 7.89 -29.77 -19.10
N ARG A 210 7.72 -30.07 -17.81
CA ARG A 210 7.78 -29.05 -16.74
C ARG A 210 9.19 -28.55 -16.47
N SER A 211 10.20 -29.43 -16.46
CA SER A 211 11.59 -29.04 -16.21
C SER A 211 12.17 -28.18 -17.34
N VAL A 212 11.82 -28.47 -18.60
CA VAL A 212 12.29 -27.68 -19.76
C VAL A 212 11.67 -26.27 -19.75
N ALA A 213 10.39 -26.15 -19.40
CA ALA A 213 9.72 -24.86 -19.31
C ALA A 213 10.28 -23.99 -18.15
N LEU A 214 10.61 -24.59 -17.00
CA LEU A 214 11.23 -23.88 -15.88
C LEU A 214 12.64 -23.39 -16.23
N ALA A 215 13.48 -24.26 -16.79
CA ALA A 215 14.86 -23.94 -17.16
C ALA A 215 14.95 -22.84 -18.24
N LYS A 216 14.02 -22.84 -19.20
CA LYS A 216 13.93 -21.80 -20.24
C LYS A 216 13.51 -20.45 -19.67
N ARG A 217 12.77 -20.44 -18.55
CA ARG A 217 12.29 -19.22 -17.89
C ARG A 217 13.35 -18.59 -16.99
N GLU A 218 14.13 -19.40 -16.29
CA GLU A 218 15.27 -18.94 -15.48
C GLU A 218 16.41 -18.38 -16.35
N SER A 219 16.69 -19.00 -17.49
CA SER A 219 17.73 -18.54 -18.41
C SER A 219 17.38 -17.23 -19.14
N ARG A 220 16.09 -16.93 -19.30
CA ARG A 220 15.61 -15.64 -19.84
C ARG A 220 15.75 -14.52 -18.80
N PHE A 221 15.33 -14.78 -17.57
CA PHE A 221 15.47 -13.86 -16.45
C PHE A 221 16.94 -13.49 -16.18
N ARG A 222 17.84 -14.49 -16.22
CA ARG A 222 19.27 -14.26 -16.00
C ARG A 222 19.90 -13.37 -17.09
N ARG A 223 19.49 -13.51 -18.35
CA ARG A 223 20.01 -12.68 -19.47
C ARG A 223 19.51 -11.24 -19.45
N GLU A 224 18.27 -11.02 -19.03
CA GLU A 224 17.68 -9.68 -18.92
C GLU A 224 18.31 -8.89 -17.75
N TRP A 225 18.76 -9.57 -16.69
CA TRP A 225 19.39 -8.93 -15.53
C TRP A 225 20.88 -8.64 -15.71
N THR A 226 21.64 -9.48 -16.44
CA THR A 226 23.08 -9.27 -16.66
C THR A 226 23.40 -8.24 -17.75
N ASN A 227 22.48 -8.03 -18.70
CA ASN A 227 22.71 -7.14 -19.84
C ASN A 227 21.99 -5.80 -19.69
N GLY A 228 22.17 -5.14 -18.54
CA GLY A 228 21.74 -3.77 -18.30
C GLY A 228 22.44 -2.76 -19.22
N ARG A 229 22.07 -2.72 -20.49
CA ARG A 229 22.33 -1.59 -21.39
C ARG A 229 20.99 -0.97 -21.80
N PRO A 230 20.81 0.35 -21.65
CA PRO A 230 19.64 1.02 -22.21
C PRO A 230 19.68 0.91 -23.74
N ALA A 231 18.56 0.51 -24.34
CA ALA A 231 18.40 0.44 -25.78
C ALA A 231 18.33 1.87 -26.36
N GLY A 232 19.38 2.31 -27.08
CA GLY A 232 19.34 3.59 -27.79
C GLY A 232 20.68 4.25 -28.16
N ALA A 233 21.70 3.52 -28.62
CA ALA A 233 22.90 4.13 -29.21
C ALA A 233 23.02 3.74 -30.70
N PRO A 234 23.23 4.68 -31.63
CA PRO A 234 23.36 4.38 -33.07
C PRO A 234 24.73 3.74 -33.38
N PRO A 235 24.87 3.03 -34.51
CA PRO A 235 26.11 2.34 -34.86
C PRO A 235 27.12 3.34 -35.45
N GLY A 236 28.18 3.63 -34.71
CA GLY A 236 29.37 4.31 -35.23
C GLY A 236 30.45 3.28 -35.59
N GLY A 237 30.79 3.21 -36.88
CA GLY A 237 31.87 2.37 -37.39
C GLY A 237 33.27 2.98 -37.21
N GLY A 238 34.29 2.17 -37.51
CA GLY A 238 35.65 2.63 -37.80
C GLY A 238 36.72 2.05 -36.88
N GLY A 239 37.53 1.13 -37.41
CA GLY A 239 38.52 0.35 -36.67
C GLY A 239 39.70 1.14 -36.07
N ARG A 240 40.39 0.48 -35.13
CA ARG A 240 41.85 0.25 -35.14
C ARG A 240 42.22 -0.84 -34.13
N GLU A 241 43.17 -1.68 -34.53
CA GLU A 241 43.67 -2.87 -33.84
C GLU A 241 44.63 -2.56 -32.67
N ALA A 242 44.47 -3.36 -31.60
CA ALA A 242 45.48 -4.01 -30.72
C ALA A 242 46.50 -3.12 -29.91
N PRO A 243 47.07 -3.59 -28.76
CA PRO A 243 47.51 -4.96 -28.51
C PRO A 243 47.06 -5.64 -27.21
N ARG A 244 47.19 -6.97 -27.25
CA ARG A 244 46.99 -7.93 -26.17
C ARG A 244 47.93 -7.63 -24.99
N SER A 245 47.35 -7.54 -23.79
CA SER A 245 48.06 -7.83 -22.54
C SER A 245 47.23 -8.82 -21.73
N SER A 246 47.78 -10.01 -21.59
CA SER A 246 47.44 -11.03 -20.62
C SER A 246 47.28 -10.44 -19.21
N ASN A 247 46.11 -10.60 -18.60
CA ASN A 247 46.10 -10.88 -17.17
C ASN A 247 44.96 -11.79 -16.75
N ARG A 248 45.37 -12.73 -15.92
CA ARG A 248 44.72 -13.95 -15.50
C ARG A 248 44.10 -13.68 -14.12
N LEU A 249 42.93 -14.29 -13.88
CA LEU A 249 42.32 -14.56 -12.56
C LEU A 249 41.85 -13.37 -11.72
N LEU A 250 40.52 -13.18 -11.64
CA LEU A 250 39.82 -12.91 -10.38
C LEU A 250 38.47 -13.66 -10.39
N ARG A 251 38.48 -14.86 -9.79
CA ARG A 251 37.27 -15.49 -9.22
C ARG A 251 37.11 -15.00 -7.77
N PRO A 252 35.88 -14.85 -7.26
CA PRO A 252 35.63 -14.36 -5.91
C PRO A 252 35.96 -15.43 -4.85
N GLN A 253 36.72 -15.05 -3.82
CA GLN A 253 36.87 -15.79 -2.57
C GLN A 253 35.60 -15.63 -1.73
N CYS A 254 34.79 -16.68 -1.64
CA CYS A 254 33.70 -16.79 -0.65
C CYS A 254 33.71 -18.16 0.04
N GLU A 255 34.89 -18.63 0.47
CA GLU A 255 35.04 -19.89 1.24
C GLU A 255 35.68 -19.70 2.63
N GLY A 256 35.63 -18.47 3.19
CA GLY A 256 36.33 -18.16 4.45
C GLY A 256 35.47 -17.75 5.65
N MET A 257 34.14 -17.84 5.57
CA MET A 257 33.23 -17.33 6.62
C MET A 257 32.49 -18.40 7.43
N GLU A 258 32.43 -19.66 6.97
CA GLU A 258 31.75 -20.74 7.73
C GLU A 258 32.60 -21.35 8.86
N GLU A 259 33.93 -21.29 8.79
CA GLU A 259 34.78 -21.87 9.85
C GLU A 259 34.93 -20.97 11.09
N ARG A 260 34.77 -19.64 10.95
CA ARG A 260 34.80 -18.72 12.10
C ARG A 260 33.55 -18.77 12.97
N GLY A 261 32.40 -19.20 12.42
CA GLY A 261 31.16 -19.35 13.17
C GLY A 261 31.14 -20.58 14.09
N ARG A 262 31.82 -21.67 13.72
CA ARG A 262 31.84 -22.91 14.52
C ARG A 262 32.76 -22.83 15.74
N GLN A 263 33.86 -22.08 15.69
CA GLN A 263 34.76 -21.93 16.85
C GLN A 263 34.18 -21.06 17.98
N GLN A 264 33.35 -20.06 17.67
CA GLN A 264 32.70 -19.24 18.71
C GLN A 264 31.58 -20.00 19.46
N SER A 265 30.88 -20.93 18.81
CA SER A 265 29.81 -21.71 19.45
C SER A 265 30.33 -22.74 20.47
N LEU A 266 31.57 -23.22 20.34
CA LEU A 266 32.15 -24.20 21.26
C LEU A 266 32.71 -23.57 22.56
N LEU A 267 33.11 -22.30 22.52
CA LEU A 267 33.62 -21.58 23.70
C LEU A 267 32.50 -21.05 24.61
N GLN A 268 31.30 -20.79 24.10
CA GLN A 268 30.15 -20.38 24.93
C GLN A 268 29.43 -21.57 25.60
N GLY A 269 29.53 -22.79 25.05
CA GLY A 269 28.93 -23.99 25.64
C GLY A 269 29.62 -24.53 26.89
N SER A 270 30.87 -24.13 27.17
CA SER A 270 31.66 -24.64 28.30
C SER A 270 31.49 -23.82 29.59
N ARG A 271 31.01 -22.58 29.52
CA ARG A 271 30.76 -21.73 30.70
C ARG A 271 29.41 -21.93 31.41
N ALA A 272 28.54 -22.79 30.88
CA ALA A 272 27.20 -23.01 31.43
C ALA A 272 27.07 -24.23 32.38
N ARG A 273 28.17 -24.92 32.74
CA ARG A 273 28.14 -26.12 33.61
C ARG A 273 28.96 -25.98 34.90
N SER A 274 28.80 -24.87 35.62
CA SER A 274 29.28 -24.77 36.99
C SER A 274 28.40 -23.85 37.83
N ARG A 275 27.34 -24.42 38.42
CA ARG A 275 26.76 -23.91 39.67
C ARG A 275 26.61 -25.08 40.65
N PRO A 276 27.12 -24.97 41.88
CA PRO A 276 27.05 -26.05 42.86
C PRO A 276 25.68 -26.12 43.51
N SER A 277 25.30 -27.34 43.84
CA SER A 277 24.17 -27.70 44.71
C SER A 277 24.43 -27.31 46.16
N GLY A 278 23.42 -26.72 46.82
CA GLY A 278 23.39 -26.56 48.27
C GLY A 278 21.96 -26.37 48.77
N ARG A 279 21.43 -27.39 49.47
CA ARG A 279 20.33 -27.30 50.47
C ARG A 279 20.76 -26.28 51.54
N ASP A 280 19.90 -25.59 52.29
CA ASP A 280 18.90 -26.08 53.23
C ASP A 280 18.24 -24.84 53.90
N GLY A 281 17.12 -24.99 54.59
CA GLY A 281 16.73 -24.03 55.64
C GLY A 281 15.33 -23.42 55.57
N SER A 282 14.43 -24.07 56.29
CA SER A 282 13.20 -23.58 56.92
C SER A 282 13.20 -22.14 57.46
N GLU A 283 12.04 -21.45 57.37
CA GLU A 283 11.29 -20.78 58.47
C GLU A 283 10.17 -19.90 57.88
N ARG A 284 8.89 -20.29 58.04
CA ARG A 284 7.93 -19.85 59.09
C ARG A 284 7.52 -18.35 59.05
N ARG A 285 6.23 -18.19 58.73
CA ARG A 285 5.19 -17.39 59.44
C ARG A 285 5.30 -15.85 59.56
N ALA A 286 4.19 -15.24 59.12
CA ALA A 286 3.27 -14.37 59.87
C ALA A 286 3.27 -12.84 59.60
N GLN A 287 2.08 -12.41 59.17
CA GLN A 287 1.24 -11.31 59.68
C GLN A 287 1.62 -9.83 59.50
N GLY A 288 0.64 -9.07 58.99
CA GLY A 288 0.11 -7.87 59.66
C GLY A 288 0.52 -6.52 59.07
N HIS A 289 -0.33 -5.87 58.27
CA HIS A 289 -1.30 -4.86 58.70
C HIS A 289 -2.15 -4.38 57.52
#